data_AF-A0A4S8MGN1-F1
#
_entry.id   AF-A0A4S8MGN1-F1
#
_cell.length_a   1.000
_cell.length_b   1.000
_cell.length_c   1.000
_cell.angle_alpha   90.00
_cell.angle_beta   90.00
_cell.angle_gamma   90.00
#
_symmetry.space_group_name_H-M   'P 1'
#
loop_
_entity.id
_entity.type
_entity.pdbx_description
1 polymer ?
#
loop_
_entity_poly.entity_id
_entity_poly.type
_entity_poly.pdbx_seq_one_letter_code
_entity_poly.pdbx_strand_id
1 'polypeptide(L)'
;MPLKQSEKSFVQPGEPLNDFLRSFWQCQINSAENETMDYKHPVLPPARITKVLKMNPDVKMISADAPILLCKACEIFISEITSRTFIISD
;
A
#
# COMPACT_ATOMS: atom_id res chain seq x y z
N MET A 1 -19.08 21.65 3.30
CA MET A 1 -17.61 21.59 3.12
C MET A 1 -17.16 20.24 3.64
N PRO A 2 -16.55 19.35 2.84
CA PRO A 2 -16.04 18.10 3.39
C PRO A 2 -14.82 18.41 4.27
N LEU A 3 -14.81 17.83 5.46
CA LEU A 3 -13.76 17.98 6.45
C LEU A 3 -12.45 17.43 5.89
N LYS A 4 -11.40 18.27 5.89
CA LYS A 4 -10.02 17.86 5.62
C LYS A 4 -9.66 16.79 6.66
N GLN A 5 -9.49 15.53 6.26
CA GLN A 5 -9.02 14.48 7.14
C GLN A 5 -7.75 14.99 7.84
N SER A 6 -7.80 15.00 9.17
CA SER A 6 -6.72 15.46 10.03
C SER A 6 -5.43 14.74 9.63
N GLU A 7 -4.40 15.52 9.25
CA GLU A 7 -3.00 15.09 9.10
C GLU A 7 -2.47 14.66 10.48
N LYS A 8 -2.94 13.51 10.98
CA LYS A 8 -2.23 12.78 12.02
C LYS A 8 -1.07 12.08 11.35
N SER A 9 0.13 12.28 11.88
CA SER A 9 1.31 11.50 11.48
C SER A 9 0.96 10.02 11.49
N PHE A 10 1.32 9.32 10.40
CA PHE A 10 1.04 7.89 10.21
C PHE A 10 1.59 7.03 11.35
N VAL A 11 2.64 7.49 12.01
CA VAL A 11 3.27 6.84 13.16
C VAL A 11 3.36 7.85 14.31
N GLN A 12 3.04 7.40 15.51
CA GLN A 12 3.24 8.18 16.74
C GLN A 12 4.51 7.71 17.47
N PRO A 13 5.36 8.63 17.97
CA PRO A 13 6.53 8.27 18.76
C PRO A 13 6.14 7.45 20.00
N GLY A 14 6.83 6.34 20.25
CA GLY A 14 6.58 5.45 21.39
C GLY A 14 5.35 4.54 21.28
N GLU A 15 4.67 4.51 20.12
CA GLU A 15 3.58 3.57 19.88
C GLU A 15 4.11 2.13 19.74
N PRO A 16 3.54 1.14 20.46
CA PRO A 16 3.90 -0.26 20.27
C PRO A 16 3.59 -0.72 18.84
N LEU A 17 4.57 -1.39 18.20
CA LEU A 17 4.46 -1.83 16.81
C LEU A 17 3.15 -2.60 16.51
N ASN A 18 2.71 -3.48 17.42
CA ASN A 18 1.51 -4.28 17.20
C ASN A 18 0.21 -3.44 17.17
N ASP A 19 0.15 -2.37 17.96
CA ASP A 19 -1.02 -1.48 18.01
C ASP A 19 -1.09 -0.60 16.76
N PHE A 20 0.07 -0.09 16.33
CA PHE A 20 0.21 0.59 15.04
C PHE A 20 -0.26 -0.31 13.89
N LEU A 21 0.26 -1.54 13.80
CA LEU A 21 -0.06 -2.47 12.71
C LEU A 21 -1.55 -2.80 12.65
N ARG A 22 -2.20 -3.01 13.80
CA ARG A 22 -3.65 -3.26 13.86
C ARG A 22 -4.42 -2.08 13.28
N SER A 23 -4.09 -0.86 13.73
CA SER A 23 -4.77 0.36 13.29
C SER A 23 -4.52 0.63 11.81
N PHE A 24 -3.27 0.48 11.35
CA PHE A 24 -2.88 0.62 9.95
C PHE A 24 -3.67 -0.32 9.05
N TRP A 25 -3.67 -1.63 9.34
CA TRP A 25 -4.36 -2.61 8.50
C TRP A 25 -5.88 -2.42 8.51
N GLN A 26 -6.48 -2.03 9.64
CA GLN A 26 -7.90 -1.69 9.69
C GLN A 26 -8.24 -0.52 8.76
N CYS A 27 -7.39 0.52 8.73
CA CYS A 27 -7.55 1.63 7.80
C CYS A 27 -7.41 1.20 6.34
N GLN A 28 -6.43 0.34 6.02
CA GLN A 28 -6.23 -0.15 4.65
C GLN A 28 -7.39 -1.00 4.16
N ILE A 29 -7.95 -1.86 5.03
CA ILE A 29 -9.13 -2.68 4.71
C ILE A 29 -10.35 -1.77 4.47
N ASN A 30 -10.60 -0.81 5.36
CA ASN A 30 -11.71 0.13 5.20
C ASN A 30 -11.58 0.94 3.91
N SER A 31 -10.38 1.40 3.54
CA SER A 31 -10.12 2.07 2.26
C SER A 31 -10.41 1.15 1.08
N ALA A 32 -9.94 -0.11 1.13
CA ALA A 32 -10.18 -1.08 0.06
C ALA A 32 -11.67 -1.42 -0.17
N GLU A 33 -12.49 -1.39 0.89
CA GLU A 33 -13.93 -1.68 0.80
C GLU A 33 -14.76 -0.46 0.35
N ASN A 34 -14.37 0.75 0.74
CA ASN A 34 -15.21 1.94 0.60
C ASN A 34 -14.74 2.92 -0.50
N GLU A 35 -13.48 2.86 -0.93
CA GLU A 35 -12.94 3.80 -1.92
C GLU A 35 -12.98 3.21 -3.34
N THR A 36 -13.50 3.99 -4.28
CA THR A 36 -13.35 3.67 -5.70
C THR A 36 -11.92 3.95 -6.13
N MET A 37 -11.14 2.90 -6.39
CA MET A 37 -9.75 3.03 -6.80
C MET A 37 -9.64 3.73 -8.17
N ASP A 38 -8.80 4.78 -8.28
CA ASP A 38 -8.56 5.46 -9.55
C ASP A 38 -7.60 4.64 -10.42
N TYR A 39 -8.17 3.71 -11.19
CA TYR A 39 -7.43 2.87 -12.12
C TYR A 39 -6.83 3.64 -13.31
N LYS A 40 -7.19 4.91 -13.53
CA LYS A 40 -6.66 5.72 -14.62
C LYS A 40 -5.31 6.35 -14.27
N HIS A 41 -5.05 6.59 -12.98
CA HIS A 41 -3.82 7.24 -12.52
C HIS A 41 -3.15 6.45 -11.37
N PRO A 42 -2.71 5.21 -11.62
CA PRO A 42 -2.00 4.42 -10.62
C PRO A 42 -0.66 5.08 -10.24
N VAL A 43 -0.30 5.04 -8.95
CA VAL A 43 0.95 5.63 -8.42
C VAL A 43 2.18 4.95 -9.01
N LEU A 44 2.09 3.63 -9.26
CA LEU A 44 3.13 2.84 -9.91
C LEU A 44 2.73 2.46 -11.34
N PRO A 45 3.60 2.63 -12.34
CA PRO A 45 3.27 2.27 -13.72
C PRO A 45 3.04 0.76 -13.90
N PRO A 46 1.85 0.31 -14.39
CA PRO A 46 1.53 -1.12 -14.55
C PRO A 46 2.51 -1.88 -15.46
N ALA A 47 3.06 -1.20 -16.47
CA ALA A 47 4.06 -1.77 -17.37
C ALA A 47 5.37 -2.14 -16.64
N ARG A 48 5.76 -1.36 -15.63
CA ARG A 48 6.96 -1.63 -14.83
C ARG A 48 6.74 -2.84 -13.92
N ILE A 49 5.56 -2.93 -13.31
CA ILE A 49 5.15 -4.08 -12.49
C ILE A 49 5.14 -5.35 -13.34
N THR A 50 4.52 -5.29 -14.53
CA THR A 50 4.49 -6.42 -15.48
C THR A 50 5.90 -6.86 -15.87
N LYS A 51 6.82 -5.90 -16.10
CA LYS A 51 8.21 -6.21 -16.42
C LYS A 51 8.91 -6.95 -15.28
N VAL A 52 8.70 -6.52 -14.03
CA VAL A 52 9.24 -7.18 -12.83
C VAL A 52 8.68 -8.60 -12.68
N LEU A 53 7.37 -8.78 -12.86
CA LEU A 53 6.74 -10.11 -12.82
C LEU A 53 7.32 -11.07 -13.87
N LYS A 54 7.57 -10.59 -15.10
CA LYS A 54 8.19 -11.38 -16.18
C LYS A 54 9.70 -11.58 -16.03
N MET A 55 10.36 -11.04 -15.01
CA MET A 55 11.75 -11.40 -14.72
C MET A 55 11.86 -12.85 -14.24
N ASN A 56 10.77 -13.41 -13.72
CA ASN A 56 10.70 -14.84 -13.42
C ASN A 56 10.41 -15.62 -14.74
N PRO A 57 11.28 -16.57 -15.13
CA PRO A 57 11.16 -17.30 -16.40
C PRO A 57 9.95 -18.24 -16.47
N ASP A 58 9.38 -18.64 -15.33
CA ASP A 58 8.21 -19.52 -15.27
C ASP A 58 6.89 -18.76 -15.52
N VAL A 59 6.93 -17.42 -15.48
CA VAL A 59 5.75 -16.56 -15.70
C VAL A 59 5.51 -16.35 -17.20
N LYS A 60 4.62 -17.16 -17.77
CA LYS A 60 4.25 -17.07 -19.20
C LYS A 60 3.23 -15.97 -19.49
N MET A 61 2.18 -15.90 -18.67
CA MET A 61 1.08 -14.95 -18.83
C MET A 61 0.81 -14.26 -17.50
N ILE A 62 0.36 -13.00 -17.59
CA ILE A 62 -0.03 -12.18 -16.45
C ILE A 62 -1.42 -11.67 -16.77
N SER A 63 -2.36 -11.87 -15.87
CA SER A 63 -3.71 -11.34 -15.99
C SER A 63 -3.70 -9.81 -15.88
N ALA A 64 -4.64 -9.14 -16.55
CA ALA A 64 -4.67 -7.67 -16.62
C ALA A 64 -4.91 -7.00 -15.25
N ASP A 65 -5.56 -7.70 -14.32
CA ASP A 65 -5.83 -7.26 -12.96
C ASP A 65 -4.61 -7.37 -12.02
N ALA A 66 -3.70 -8.32 -12.26
CA ALA A 66 -2.56 -8.57 -11.38
C ALA A 66 -1.63 -7.34 -11.22
N PRO A 67 -1.21 -6.63 -12.28
CA PRO A 67 -0.42 -5.40 -12.14
C PRO A 67 -1.16 -4.29 -11.38
N ILE A 68 -2.49 -4.24 -11.50
CA ILE A 68 -3.31 -3.23 -10.83
C ILE A 68 -3.36 -3.50 -9.33
N LEU A 69 -3.64 -4.75 -8.94
CA LEU A 69 -3.64 -5.18 -7.53
C LEU A 69 -2.26 -4.98 -6.89
N LEU A 70 -1.19 -5.30 -7.64
CA LEU A 70 0.18 -5.10 -7.17
C LEU A 70 0.55 -3.64 -6.98
N CYS A 71 -0.01 -2.71 -7.75
CA CYS A 71 0.20 -1.28 -7.51
C CYS A 71 -0.22 -0.91 -6.08
N LYS A 72 -1.46 -1.25 -5.70
CA LYS A 72 -1.97 -0.97 -4.36
C LYS A 72 -1.23 -1.75 -3.28
N ALA A 73 -0.91 -3.02 -3.53
CA ALA A 73 -0.15 -3.83 -2.58
C ALA A 73 1.25 -3.27 -2.33
N CYS A 74 1.95 -2.79 -3.37
CA CYS A 74 3.25 -2.16 -3.24
C CYS A 74 3.18 -0.85 -2.46
N GLU A 75 2.16 -0.02 -2.67
CA GLU A 75 1.94 1.20 -1.87
C GLU A 75 1.78 0.87 -0.39
N ILE A 76 0.92 -0.10 -0.05
CA ILE A 76 0.69 -0.54 1.33
C ILE A 76 1.99 -1.09 1.93
N PHE A 77 2.70 -1.96 1.19
CA PHE A 77 3.95 -2.56 1.63
C PHE A 77 5.04 -1.53 1.94
N ILE A 78 5.26 -0.57 1.03
CA ILE A 78 6.26 0.49 1.21
C ILE A 78 5.91 1.34 2.43
N SER A 79 4.63 1.71 2.59
CA SER A 79 4.17 2.47 3.76
C SER A 79 4.39 1.69 5.05
N GLU A 80 4.01 0.42 5.09
CA GLU A 80 4.14 -0.43 6.28
C GLU A 80 5.60 -0.63 6.69
N ILE A 81 6.47 -1.02 5.74
CA ILE A 81 7.87 -1.31 6.06
C ILE A 81 8.63 -0.05 6.50
N THR A 82 8.29 1.11 5.91
CA THR A 82 8.86 2.40 6.32
C THR A 82 8.42 2.75 7.75
N SER A 83 7.13 2.59 8.07
CA SER A 83 6.62 2.81 9.42
C SER A 83 7.22 1.85 10.45
N ARG A 84 7.32 0.55 10.13
CA ARG A 84 7.99 -0.45 10.98
C ARG A 84 9.42 -0.06 11.29
N THR A 85 10.17 0.34 10.26
CA THR A 85 11.56 0.77 10.41
C THR A 85 11.66 2.00 11.30
N PHE A 86 10.75 2.97 11.12
CA PHE A 86 10.70 4.18 11.95
C PHE A 86 10.40 3.86 13.43
N ILE A 87 9.39 3.04 13.71
CA ILE A 87 8.99 2.68 15.10
C ILE A 87 10.09 1.93 15.84
N ILE A 88 10.86 1.08 15.14
CA ILE A 88 11.90 0.24 15.78
C ILE A 88 13.23 0.99 15.93
N SER A 89 13.49 1.99 15.09
CA SER A 89 14.75 2.73 15.09
C SER A 89 14.79 3.86 16.13
N ASP A 90 13.65 4.19 16.74
CA ASP A 90 13.46 5.15 17.83
C ASP A 90 13.32 4.40 19.17
#